data_AF-A0A4P5YAR2-F1
#
_entry.id   AF-A0A4P5YAR2-F1
#
_cell.length_a   1.000
_cell.length_b   1.000
_cell.length_c   1.000
_cell.angle_alpha   90.00
_cell.angle_beta   90.00
_cell.angle_gamma   90.00
#
_symmetry.space_group_name_H-M   'P 1'
#
loop_
_entity.id
_entity.type
_entity.pdbx_description
1 polymer ?
#
loop_
_entity_poly.entity_id
_entity_poly.type
_entity_poly.pdbx_seq_one_letter_code
_entity_poly.pdbx_strand_id
1 'polypeptide(L)'
;MDLRTALVSADHPRARAAALQGFIDRAAGTVVEVPPGTWVVTTIFLRSGTTLRLARGAVLACHPEVADYPDLGHGGDGNKDRQPFHLIVAQGATDVGITGEGTIDGNGFAFWDEPMIVLAKRGVDVDAYCDAHRLAPVYRNPVHPWWRERKRRVSPLVQFERCTRVRLDGILIKDSPGWTVHLDACDDVRISDVTLRNHLFGPNTDGFDINGCRDVVVSGCDLTCGDDAIILKSTADSRACERIVVTGCILASNCAALGLGAETAHAIRDVVFSGNVIRQALRGVQIEMWEAGIIENITITGLTGSSTADVPLQRAISLNIQHHTRTDGALGKMRGIRISDCTLTSRGRIIATAADGAAIEDLSLAGIRLNFPAVEDPAVSVLRQKSSQMANSSPEARVARGALVADNCHRLVVRDVVTVWPTAGAGAAANTELNQFHADAPHHAAWLRRSDGLIDAPYLTAFDPAHSGITRIAQQASRVEVLR
;
A
#
# COMPACT_ATOMS: atom_id res chain seq x y z
N MET A 1 11.79 -40.57 -11.90
CA MET A 1 11.77 -39.41 -12.81
C MET A 1 12.02 -38.16 -11.99
N ASP A 2 12.96 -37.30 -12.38
CA ASP A 2 13.19 -36.02 -11.71
C ASP A 2 12.12 -34.98 -12.09
N LEU A 3 12.03 -33.88 -11.33
CA LEU A 3 11.03 -32.84 -11.55
C LEU A 3 11.20 -32.17 -12.91
N ARG A 4 12.43 -31.93 -13.37
CA ARG A 4 12.68 -31.27 -14.66
C ARG A 4 12.09 -32.06 -15.82
N THR A 5 12.36 -33.36 -15.85
CA THR A 5 11.82 -34.29 -16.85
C THR A 5 10.29 -34.30 -16.79
N ALA A 6 9.72 -34.35 -15.59
CA ALA A 6 8.27 -34.30 -15.40
C ALA A 6 7.63 -33.02 -15.97
N LEU A 7 8.26 -31.87 -15.73
CA LEU A 7 7.80 -30.57 -16.22
C LEU A 7 7.92 -30.44 -17.74
N VAL A 8 9.00 -30.95 -18.33
CA VAL A 8 9.22 -30.94 -19.79
C VAL A 8 8.24 -31.87 -20.52
N SER A 9 7.93 -33.03 -19.94
CA SER A 9 7.01 -34.00 -20.54
C SER A 9 5.54 -33.59 -20.47
N ALA A 10 5.19 -32.61 -19.63
CA ALA A 10 3.82 -32.12 -19.51
C ALA A 10 3.50 -31.04 -20.58
N ASP A 11 2.59 -31.38 -21.48
CA ASP A 11 2.17 -30.59 -22.64
C ASP A 11 1.30 -29.37 -22.26
N HIS A 12 0.57 -29.44 -21.16
CA HIS A 12 -0.35 -28.40 -20.70
C HIS A 12 0.07 -27.77 -19.36
N PRO A 13 -0.12 -26.45 -19.12
CA PRO A 13 0.12 -25.82 -17.81
C PRO A 13 -0.53 -26.53 -16.61
N ARG A 14 -1.78 -27.00 -16.75
CA ARG A 14 -2.44 -27.86 -15.74
C ARG A 14 -1.69 -29.16 -15.45
N ALA A 15 -1.16 -29.82 -16.49
CA ALA A 15 -0.38 -31.05 -16.33
C ALA A 15 0.98 -30.76 -15.66
N ARG A 16 1.61 -29.62 -15.96
CA ARG A 16 2.84 -29.17 -15.28
C ARG A 16 2.60 -28.86 -13.80
N ALA A 17 1.50 -28.18 -13.48
CA ALA A 17 1.08 -27.94 -12.11
C ALA A 17 0.87 -29.26 -11.36
N ALA A 18 0.15 -30.21 -11.95
CA ALA A 18 -0.05 -31.55 -11.38
C ALA A 18 1.25 -32.33 -11.19
N ALA A 19 2.19 -32.23 -12.14
CA ALA A 19 3.51 -32.83 -12.02
C ALA A 19 4.26 -32.28 -10.81
N LEU A 20 4.37 -30.94 -10.68
CA LEU A 20 5.01 -30.29 -9.53
C LEU A 20 4.28 -30.60 -8.22
N GLN A 21 2.95 -30.58 -8.22
CA GLN A 21 2.12 -30.93 -7.06
C GLN A 21 2.46 -32.33 -6.55
N GLY A 22 2.66 -33.30 -7.44
CA GLY A 22 3.05 -34.65 -7.04
C GLY A 22 4.40 -34.70 -6.33
N PHE A 23 5.37 -33.85 -6.66
CA PHE A 23 6.63 -33.75 -5.92
C PHE A 23 6.42 -33.10 -4.55
N ILE A 24 5.59 -32.08 -4.45
CA ILE A 24 5.23 -31.43 -3.19
C ILE A 24 4.52 -32.39 -2.25
N ASP A 25 3.51 -33.11 -2.74
CA ASP A 25 2.74 -34.05 -1.91
C ASP A 25 3.59 -35.23 -1.39
N ARG A 26 4.69 -35.58 -2.07
CA ARG A 26 5.65 -36.61 -1.65
C ARG A 26 6.82 -36.07 -0.83
N ALA A 27 7.02 -34.76 -0.79
CA ALA A 27 8.09 -34.11 -0.04
C ALA A 27 7.70 -34.05 1.44
N ALA A 28 7.85 -35.18 2.15
CA ALA A 28 7.56 -35.30 3.57
C ALA A 28 8.49 -34.42 4.42
N GLY A 29 8.17 -33.13 4.53
CA GLY A 29 8.94 -32.19 5.35
C GLY A 29 10.24 -31.69 4.73
N THR A 30 10.37 -31.70 3.40
CA THR A 30 11.63 -31.36 2.71
C THR A 30 11.50 -30.19 1.75
N VAL A 31 12.65 -29.74 1.23
CA VAL A 31 12.74 -28.76 0.15
C VAL A 31 12.37 -29.40 -1.18
N VAL A 32 11.48 -28.78 -1.95
CA VAL A 32 11.23 -29.09 -3.37
C VAL A 32 11.90 -28.04 -4.22
N GLU A 33 12.96 -28.42 -4.94
CA GLU A 33 13.68 -27.51 -5.81
C GLU A 33 13.03 -27.44 -7.20
N VAL A 34 12.57 -26.26 -7.60
CA VAL A 34 12.14 -25.96 -8.97
C VAL A 34 13.39 -25.65 -9.80
N PRO A 35 13.67 -26.44 -10.85
CA PRO A 35 14.90 -26.28 -11.63
C PRO A 35 14.87 -25.03 -12.52
N PRO A 36 16.03 -24.57 -13.02
CA PRO A 36 16.10 -23.47 -13.98
C PRO A 36 15.26 -23.74 -15.24
N GLY A 37 14.60 -22.71 -15.75
CA GLY A 37 13.65 -22.78 -16.86
C GLY A 37 12.36 -22.01 -16.57
N THR A 38 11.59 -21.73 -17.62
CA THR A 38 10.27 -21.08 -17.50
C THR A 38 9.16 -22.11 -17.50
N TRP A 39 8.47 -22.22 -16.37
CA TRP A 39 7.42 -23.19 -16.11
C TRP A 39 6.07 -22.47 -15.99
N VAL A 40 5.33 -22.42 -17.09
CA VAL A 40 3.95 -21.91 -17.07
C VAL A 40 3.04 -22.97 -16.46
N VAL A 41 2.38 -22.62 -15.37
CA VAL A 41 1.57 -23.52 -14.53
C VAL A 41 0.25 -22.84 -14.13
N THR A 42 -0.69 -23.64 -13.62
CA THR A 42 -1.84 -23.17 -12.83
C THR A 42 -1.52 -23.29 -11.34
N THR A 43 -2.53 -23.35 -10.46
CA THR A 43 -2.35 -23.40 -9.00
C THR A 43 -1.50 -24.58 -8.52
N ILE A 44 -0.60 -24.27 -7.57
CA ILE A 44 0.17 -25.22 -6.78
C ILE A 44 -0.18 -25.03 -5.30
N PHE A 45 -0.37 -26.13 -4.59
CA PHE A 45 -0.70 -26.18 -3.17
C PHE A 45 0.51 -26.63 -2.36
N LEU A 46 1.05 -25.74 -1.53
CA LEU A 46 2.09 -26.07 -0.57
C LEU A 46 1.48 -26.89 0.59
N ARG A 47 2.31 -27.75 1.19
CA ARG A 47 1.95 -28.61 2.32
C ARG A 47 2.80 -28.28 3.54
N SER A 48 2.35 -28.73 4.72
CA SER A 48 3.14 -28.59 5.95
C SER A 48 4.51 -29.25 5.82
N GLY A 49 5.53 -28.58 6.32
CA GLY A 49 6.93 -29.01 6.24
C GLY A 49 7.58 -28.80 4.87
N THR A 50 6.87 -28.24 3.87
CA THR A 50 7.43 -28.05 2.53
C THR A 50 7.98 -26.64 2.34
N THR A 51 9.22 -26.56 1.86
CA THR A 51 9.78 -25.33 1.28
C THR A 51 9.92 -25.48 -0.23
N LEU A 52 9.24 -24.65 -1.01
CA LEU A 52 9.42 -24.57 -2.46
C LEU A 52 10.64 -23.67 -2.74
N ARG A 53 11.75 -24.25 -3.19
CA ARG A 53 12.96 -23.49 -3.54
C ARG A 53 13.03 -23.24 -5.05
N LEU A 54 12.93 -21.99 -5.47
CA LEU A 54 13.13 -21.60 -6.87
C LEU A 54 14.62 -21.43 -7.13
N ALA A 55 15.22 -22.32 -7.91
CA ALA A 55 16.62 -22.20 -8.29
C ALA A 55 16.86 -20.91 -9.11
N ARG A 56 18.08 -20.40 -9.09
CA ARG A 56 18.48 -19.29 -9.96
C ARG A 56 18.15 -19.60 -11.42
N GLY A 57 17.40 -18.71 -12.07
CA GLY A 57 16.93 -18.90 -13.45
C GLY A 57 15.67 -19.78 -13.58
N ALA A 58 15.08 -20.25 -12.49
CA ALA A 58 13.74 -20.80 -12.49
C ALA A 58 12.72 -19.65 -12.56
N VAL A 59 11.71 -19.78 -13.41
CA VAL A 59 10.57 -18.86 -13.50
C VAL A 59 9.31 -19.70 -13.40
N LEU A 60 8.54 -19.52 -12.33
CA LEU A 60 7.22 -20.11 -12.18
C LEU A 60 6.18 -19.07 -12.60
N ALA A 61 5.53 -19.28 -13.74
CA ALA A 61 4.71 -18.27 -14.40
C ALA A 61 3.21 -18.64 -14.42
N CYS A 62 2.35 -17.65 -14.21
CA CYS A 62 0.91 -17.79 -14.36
C CYS A 62 0.54 -18.14 -15.81
N HIS A 63 -0.24 -19.21 -15.96
CA HIS A 63 -1.04 -19.43 -17.16
C HIS A 63 -2.07 -18.31 -17.36
N PRO A 64 -2.23 -17.73 -18.57
CA PRO A 64 -3.16 -16.62 -18.81
C PRO A 64 -4.65 -17.00 -18.77
N GLU A 65 -5.02 -18.28 -18.90
CA GLU A 65 -6.43 -18.69 -18.91
C GLU A 65 -6.93 -18.94 -17.49
N VAL A 66 -7.63 -17.94 -16.91
CA VAL A 66 -8.18 -18.03 -15.54
C VAL A 66 -9.15 -19.20 -15.36
N ALA A 67 -9.80 -19.67 -16.43
CA ALA A 67 -10.72 -20.81 -16.39
C ALA A 67 -10.03 -22.15 -16.02
N ASP A 68 -8.72 -22.22 -16.16
CA ASP A 68 -7.92 -23.42 -15.85
C ASP A 68 -7.42 -23.45 -14.39
N TYR A 69 -7.69 -22.40 -13.62
CA TYR A 69 -7.41 -22.35 -12.19
C TYR A 69 -8.61 -22.91 -11.40
N PRO A 70 -8.37 -23.68 -10.32
CA PRO A 70 -9.42 -24.05 -9.39
C PRO A 70 -10.03 -22.80 -8.75
N ASP A 71 -11.35 -22.82 -8.59
CA ASP A 71 -12.08 -21.83 -7.81
C ASP A 71 -12.08 -22.27 -6.34
N LEU A 72 -11.33 -21.54 -5.49
CA LEU A 72 -11.22 -21.83 -4.06
C LEU A 72 -12.28 -21.13 -3.20
N GLY A 73 -13.25 -20.45 -3.83
CA GLY A 73 -14.24 -19.63 -3.15
C GLY A 73 -13.70 -18.25 -2.75
N HIS A 74 -14.59 -17.28 -2.68
CA HIS A 74 -14.25 -15.92 -2.22
C HIS A 74 -14.07 -15.87 -0.70
N GLY A 75 -13.24 -14.92 -0.24
CA GLY A 75 -13.21 -14.54 1.16
C GLY A 75 -14.57 -14.04 1.65
N GLY A 76 -14.79 -14.11 2.96
CA GLY A 76 -16.04 -13.70 3.61
C GLY A 76 -16.18 -12.18 3.78
N ASP A 77 -15.16 -11.40 3.42
CA ASP A 77 -15.10 -9.94 3.57
C ASP A 77 -15.76 -9.16 2.42
N GLY A 78 -16.20 -9.85 1.37
CA GLY A 78 -16.82 -9.23 0.20
C GLY A 78 -15.88 -8.33 -0.60
N ASN A 79 -14.56 -8.44 -0.41
CA ASN A 79 -13.60 -7.65 -1.17
C ASN A 79 -13.47 -8.20 -2.60
N LYS A 80 -13.82 -7.36 -3.59
CA LYS A 80 -13.78 -7.73 -5.00
C LYS A 80 -12.37 -8.06 -5.52
N ASP A 81 -11.32 -7.60 -4.85
CA ASP A 81 -9.94 -7.83 -5.31
C ASP A 81 -9.34 -9.12 -4.73
N ARG A 82 -9.99 -9.70 -3.70
CA ARG A 82 -9.74 -11.06 -3.20
C ARG A 82 -10.55 -12.08 -4.01
N GLN A 83 -9.97 -12.53 -5.11
CA GLN A 83 -10.51 -13.52 -6.04
C GLN A 83 -10.20 -14.95 -5.58
N PRO A 84 -10.91 -15.98 -6.10
CA PRO A 84 -10.71 -17.37 -5.69
C PRO A 84 -9.57 -18.08 -6.45
N PHE A 85 -8.83 -17.36 -7.29
CA PHE A 85 -7.81 -17.92 -8.19
C PHE A 85 -6.41 -17.47 -7.76
N HIS A 86 -5.49 -18.40 -7.58
CA HIS A 86 -4.14 -18.15 -7.06
C HIS A 86 -3.10 -18.99 -7.81
N LEU A 87 -1.85 -18.51 -7.90
CA LEU A 87 -0.77 -19.32 -8.45
C LEU A 87 -0.21 -20.28 -7.39
N ILE A 88 0.00 -19.79 -6.17
CA ILE A 88 0.54 -20.58 -5.05
C ILE A 88 -0.36 -20.41 -3.83
N VAL A 89 -0.74 -21.52 -3.21
CA VAL A 89 -1.65 -21.53 -2.04
C VAL A 89 -1.10 -22.42 -0.94
N ALA A 90 -1.20 -21.98 0.30
CA ALA A 90 -1.07 -22.83 1.48
C ALA A 90 -2.24 -22.55 2.44
N GLN A 91 -2.95 -23.59 2.88
CA GLN A 91 -4.07 -23.48 3.80
C GLN A 91 -3.85 -24.38 5.01
N GLY A 92 -3.87 -23.81 6.22
CA GLY A 92 -3.70 -24.56 7.47
C GLY A 92 -2.32 -25.23 7.60
N ALA A 93 -1.32 -24.78 6.84
CA ALA A 93 -0.02 -25.42 6.77
C ALA A 93 0.92 -24.91 7.88
N THR A 94 1.81 -25.78 8.34
CA THR A 94 2.84 -25.44 9.34
C THR A 94 4.23 -25.73 8.77
N ASP A 95 5.22 -24.89 9.06
CA ASP A 95 6.58 -25.01 8.50
C ASP A 95 6.58 -24.99 6.97
N VAL A 96 6.08 -23.89 6.41
CA VAL A 96 5.83 -23.76 4.97
C VAL A 96 6.52 -22.53 4.40
N GLY A 97 7.07 -22.62 3.19
CA GLY A 97 7.74 -21.46 2.63
C GLY A 97 8.10 -21.53 1.16
N ILE A 98 8.54 -20.38 0.65
CA ILE A 98 9.04 -20.19 -0.70
C ILE A 98 10.39 -19.47 -0.60
N THR A 99 11.44 -20.05 -1.17
CA THR A 99 12.81 -19.53 -1.04
C THR A 99 13.57 -19.58 -2.35
N GLY A 100 14.75 -18.97 -2.39
CA GLY A 100 15.70 -19.11 -3.50
C GLY A 100 15.85 -17.83 -4.33
N GLU A 101 16.47 -17.96 -5.49
CA GLU A 101 16.87 -16.82 -6.35
C GLU A 101 16.16 -16.84 -7.71
N GLY A 102 15.09 -17.63 -7.80
CA GLY A 102 14.22 -17.69 -8.96
C GLY A 102 13.07 -16.68 -8.88
N THR A 103 12.19 -16.75 -9.88
CA THR A 103 11.14 -15.77 -10.13
C THR A 103 9.76 -16.41 -10.06
N ILE A 104 8.82 -15.73 -9.39
CA ILE A 104 7.38 -15.92 -9.58
C ILE A 104 6.90 -14.82 -10.54
N ASP A 105 6.35 -15.20 -11.68
CA ASP A 105 5.83 -14.29 -12.71
C ASP A 105 4.31 -14.37 -12.75
N GLY A 106 3.64 -13.31 -12.30
CA GLY A 106 2.18 -13.24 -12.26
C GLY A 106 1.51 -13.09 -13.62
N ASN A 107 2.26 -12.77 -14.68
CA ASN A 107 1.72 -12.55 -16.02
C ASN A 107 0.55 -11.53 -16.07
N GLY A 108 0.65 -10.46 -15.27
CA GLY A 108 -0.41 -9.49 -14.99
C GLY A 108 -1.07 -8.90 -16.23
N PHE A 109 -0.29 -8.59 -17.26
CA PHE A 109 -0.79 -8.04 -18.52
C PHE A 109 -1.82 -8.94 -19.23
N ALA A 110 -1.81 -10.25 -19.00
CA ALA A 110 -2.83 -11.15 -19.54
C ALA A 110 -4.21 -10.97 -18.88
N PHE A 111 -4.25 -10.33 -17.71
CA PHE A 111 -5.44 -10.15 -16.88
C PHE A 111 -5.87 -8.68 -16.75
N TRP A 112 -5.28 -7.80 -17.55
CA TRP A 112 -5.60 -6.38 -17.56
C TRP A 112 -6.08 -5.94 -18.94
N ASP A 113 -6.83 -4.84 -18.95
CA ASP A 113 -7.13 -4.10 -20.16
C ASP A 113 -6.22 -2.87 -20.25
N GLU A 114 -5.82 -2.53 -21.48
CA GLU A 114 -4.88 -1.45 -21.75
C GLU A 114 -5.34 -0.11 -21.15
N PRO A 115 -4.41 0.71 -20.65
CA PRO A 115 -4.75 2.03 -20.12
C PRO A 115 -5.24 2.94 -21.24
N MET A 116 -6.10 3.91 -20.90
CA MET A 116 -6.71 4.81 -21.88
C MET A 116 -5.69 5.60 -22.68
N ILE A 117 -4.57 5.97 -22.06
CA ILE A 117 -3.47 6.65 -22.75
C ILE A 117 -2.89 5.83 -23.91
N VAL A 118 -2.87 4.51 -23.80
CA VAL A 118 -2.42 3.62 -24.87
C VAL A 118 -3.50 3.48 -25.94
N LEU A 119 -4.76 3.29 -25.53
CA LEU A 119 -5.90 3.21 -26.45
C LEU A 119 -6.07 4.48 -27.28
N ALA A 120 -6.01 5.65 -26.64
CA ALA A 120 -6.12 6.96 -27.29
C ALA A 120 -4.98 7.18 -28.31
N LYS A 121 -3.74 6.80 -27.97
CA LYS A 121 -2.60 6.86 -28.92
C LYS A 121 -2.78 5.99 -30.15
N ARG A 122 -3.61 4.95 -30.07
CA ARG A 122 -3.98 4.07 -31.19
C ARG A 122 -5.20 4.57 -31.98
N GLY A 123 -5.75 5.73 -31.63
CA GLY A 123 -6.94 6.30 -32.27
C GLY A 123 -8.26 5.67 -31.83
N VAL A 124 -8.28 4.96 -30.69
CA VAL A 124 -9.52 4.42 -30.12
C VAL A 124 -10.33 5.56 -29.49
N ASP A 125 -11.63 5.62 -29.80
CA ASP A 125 -12.58 6.48 -29.11
C ASP A 125 -12.76 5.99 -27.66
N VAL A 126 -12.21 6.75 -26.72
CA VAL A 126 -12.20 6.42 -25.29
C VAL A 126 -13.60 6.44 -24.68
N ASP A 127 -14.49 7.30 -25.15
CA ASP A 127 -15.86 7.37 -24.64
C ASP A 127 -16.65 6.14 -25.08
N ALA A 128 -16.59 5.81 -26.37
CA ALA A 128 -17.21 4.61 -26.90
C ALA A 128 -16.66 3.34 -26.24
N TYR A 129 -15.33 3.28 -25.99
CA TYR A 129 -14.71 2.18 -25.26
C TYR A 129 -15.24 2.07 -23.83
N CYS A 130 -15.31 3.19 -23.10
CA CYS A 130 -15.85 3.23 -21.74
C CYS A 130 -17.32 2.80 -21.69
N ASP A 131 -18.14 3.22 -22.66
CA ASP A 131 -19.55 2.81 -22.76
C ASP A 131 -19.69 1.31 -23.00
N ALA A 132 -18.93 0.75 -23.95
CA ALA A 132 -18.95 -0.67 -24.27
C ALA A 132 -18.57 -1.55 -23.06
N HIS A 133 -17.62 -1.10 -22.25
CA HIS A 133 -17.11 -1.82 -21.08
C HIS A 133 -17.78 -1.40 -19.77
N ARG A 134 -18.74 -0.47 -19.82
CA ARG A 134 -19.45 0.10 -18.65
C ARG A 134 -18.50 0.65 -17.58
N LEU A 135 -17.46 1.35 -18.02
CA LEU A 135 -16.45 1.93 -17.12
C LEU A 135 -16.99 3.17 -16.41
N ALA A 136 -16.53 3.36 -15.18
CA ALA A 136 -16.86 4.54 -14.38
C ALA A 136 -16.34 5.83 -15.06
N PRO A 137 -16.98 6.99 -14.82
CA PRO A 137 -16.59 8.26 -15.44
C PRO A 137 -15.11 8.65 -15.29
N VAL A 138 -14.44 8.20 -14.23
CA VAL A 138 -13.01 8.48 -13.98
C VAL A 138 -12.09 7.97 -15.11
N TYR A 139 -12.51 6.93 -15.83
CA TYR A 139 -11.75 6.35 -16.95
C TYR A 139 -11.97 7.09 -18.27
N ARG A 140 -12.92 8.03 -18.37
CA ARG A 140 -13.17 8.81 -19.61
C ARG A 140 -12.14 9.91 -19.86
N ASN A 141 -10.90 9.66 -19.47
CA ASN A 141 -9.80 10.56 -19.65
C ASN A 141 -8.80 9.92 -20.64
N PRO A 142 -8.58 10.51 -21.82
CA PRO A 142 -7.66 9.95 -22.82
C PRO A 142 -6.20 9.92 -22.37
N VAL A 143 -5.84 10.58 -21.26
CA VAL A 143 -4.51 10.48 -20.66
C VAL A 143 -4.46 9.61 -19.40
N HIS A 144 -5.53 8.85 -19.09
CA HIS A 144 -5.56 7.98 -17.90
C HIS A 144 -4.48 6.88 -18.00
N PRO A 145 -3.50 6.84 -17.08
CA PRO A 145 -2.34 5.94 -17.20
C PRO A 145 -2.57 4.55 -16.59
N TRP A 146 -3.64 4.37 -15.82
CA TRP A 146 -3.90 3.12 -15.12
C TRP A 146 -4.47 2.05 -16.03
N TRP A 147 -3.87 0.87 -15.94
CA TRP A 147 -4.43 -0.37 -16.45
C TRP A 147 -5.74 -0.67 -15.72
N ARG A 148 -6.68 -1.33 -16.39
CA ARG A 148 -7.94 -1.75 -15.79
C ARG A 148 -7.89 -3.24 -15.49
N GLU A 149 -8.37 -3.63 -14.31
CA GLU A 149 -8.45 -5.04 -13.95
C GLU A 149 -9.55 -5.76 -14.75
N ARG A 150 -9.25 -6.96 -15.25
CA ARG A 150 -10.31 -7.87 -15.66
C ARG A 150 -11.02 -8.43 -14.44
N LYS A 151 -12.32 -8.67 -14.59
CA LYS A 151 -13.20 -9.12 -13.50
C LYS A 151 -12.77 -10.46 -12.90
N ARG A 152 -12.35 -11.41 -13.74
CA ARG A 152 -11.78 -12.69 -13.32
C ARG A 152 -10.29 -12.67 -13.57
N ARG A 153 -9.50 -12.82 -12.51
CA ARG A 153 -8.04 -12.83 -12.56
C ARG A 153 -7.46 -13.59 -11.37
N VAL A 154 -6.19 -13.97 -11.47
CA VAL A 154 -5.42 -14.49 -10.33
C VAL A 154 -5.18 -13.35 -9.34
N SER A 155 -5.72 -13.44 -8.13
CA SER A 155 -5.55 -12.45 -7.06
C SER A 155 -6.10 -13.00 -5.74
N PRO A 156 -5.31 -13.21 -4.69
CA PRO A 156 -3.88 -12.94 -4.63
C PRO A 156 -3.04 -13.93 -5.47
N LEU A 157 -1.85 -13.50 -5.91
CA LEU A 157 -0.91 -14.35 -6.63
C LEU A 157 -0.38 -15.49 -5.74
N VAL A 158 0.03 -15.12 -4.52
CA VAL A 158 0.49 -16.05 -3.48
C VAL A 158 -0.40 -15.87 -2.24
N GLN A 159 -1.03 -16.96 -1.79
CA GLN A 159 -1.91 -16.98 -0.62
C GLN A 159 -1.38 -17.94 0.44
N PHE A 160 -1.19 -17.44 1.66
CA PHE A 160 -1.13 -18.28 2.86
C PHE A 160 -2.35 -17.96 3.73
N GLU A 161 -3.06 -18.98 4.17
CA GLU A 161 -4.27 -18.84 4.97
C GLU A 161 -4.18 -19.75 6.19
N ARG A 162 -4.28 -19.18 7.39
CA ARG A 162 -4.22 -19.88 8.68
C ARG A 162 -2.97 -20.75 8.82
N CYS A 163 -1.84 -20.28 8.30
CA CYS A 163 -0.56 -21.00 8.34
C CYS A 163 0.28 -20.61 9.57
N THR A 164 1.22 -21.46 9.95
CA THR A 164 2.16 -21.20 11.06
C THR A 164 3.60 -21.44 10.62
N ARG A 165 4.55 -20.59 11.04
CA ARG A 165 5.96 -20.68 10.62
C ARG A 165 6.09 -20.57 9.10
N VAL A 166 5.63 -19.43 8.57
CA VAL A 166 5.67 -19.11 7.14
C VAL A 166 6.98 -18.41 6.79
N ARG A 167 7.67 -18.85 5.74
CA ARG A 167 8.92 -18.23 5.27
C ARG A 167 8.88 -17.84 3.79
N LEU A 168 9.17 -16.58 3.48
CA LEU A 168 9.47 -16.09 2.13
C LEU A 168 10.87 -15.48 2.12
N ASP A 169 11.75 -15.94 1.24
CA ASP A 169 13.19 -15.61 1.31
C ASP A 169 13.84 -15.49 -0.08
N GLY A 170 14.45 -14.34 -0.40
CA GLY A 170 15.33 -14.14 -1.56
C GLY A 170 14.69 -14.12 -2.96
N ILE A 171 13.43 -14.53 -3.09
CA ILE A 171 12.76 -14.68 -4.39
C ILE A 171 12.46 -13.33 -5.06
N LEU A 172 12.39 -13.35 -6.40
CA LEU A 172 11.78 -12.28 -7.19
C LEU A 172 10.30 -12.60 -7.45
N ILE A 173 9.42 -11.64 -7.21
CA ILE A 173 8.01 -11.69 -7.63
C ILE A 173 7.76 -10.51 -8.56
N LYS A 174 7.08 -10.74 -9.69
CA LYS A 174 6.79 -9.65 -10.62
C LYS A 174 5.45 -9.82 -11.31
N ASP A 175 4.96 -8.71 -11.84
CA ASP A 175 3.80 -8.65 -12.73
C ASP A 175 2.56 -9.38 -12.15
N SER A 176 2.28 -9.24 -10.85
CA SER A 176 1.09 -9.82 -10.21
C SER A 176 -0.18 -9.28 -10.86
N PRO A 177 -1.21 -10.09 -11.18
CA PRO A 177 -2.45 -9.57 -11.77
C PRO A 177 -3.36 -8.77 -10.81
N GLY A 178 -3.13 -8.93 -9.51
CA GLY A 178 -3.81 -8.24 -8.41
C GLY A 178 -2.93 -8.29 -7.16
N TRP A 179 -3.51 -8.53 -5.98
CA TRP A 179 -2.76 -8.62 -4.73
C TRP A 179 -1.62 -9.63 -4.86
N THR A 180 -0.41 -9.29 -4.43
CA THR A 180 0.76 -10.13 -4.74
C THR A 180 0.95 -11.22 -3.70
N VAL A 181 1.22 -10.87 -2.44
CA VAL A 181 1.34 -11.82 -1.34
C VAL A 181 0.32 -11.48 -0.29
N HIS A 182 -0.64 -12.38 -0.08
CA HIS A 182 -1.63 -12.26 0.97
C HIS A 182 -1.40 -13.31 2.05
N LEU A 183 -1.18 -12.82 3.26
CA LEU A 183 -1.08 -13.61 4.48
C LEU A 183 -2.35 -13.38 5.27
N ASP A 184 -3.20 -14.40 5.38
CA ASP A 184 -4.46 -14.31 6.13
C ASP A 184 -4.38 -15.19 7.38
N ALA A 185 -4.60 -14.60 8.55
CA ALA A 185 -4.64 -15.29 9.83
C ALA A 185 -3.41 -16.18 10.13
N CYS A 186 -2.22 -15.78 9.67
CA CYS A 186 -0.98 -16.55 9.87
C CYS A 186 -0.25 -16.20 11.18
N ASP A 187 0.54 -17.16 11.69
CA ASP A 187 1.32 -17.07 12.92
C ASP A 187 2.82 -17.31 12.64
N ASP A 188 3.71 -16.51 13.22
CA ASP A 188 5.17 -16.61 13.01
C ASP A 188 5.53 -16.56 11.53
N VAL A 189 5.57 -15.35 10.98
CA VAL A 189 5.82 -15.11 9.55
C VAL A 189 7.12 -14.36 9.37
N ARG A 190 8.00 -14.88 8.50
CA ARG A 190 9.27 -14.26 8.13
C ARG A 190 9.31 -14.00 6.63
N ILE A 191 9.44 -12.73 6.25
CA ILE A 191 9.69 -12.30 4.88
C ILE A 191 11.03 -11.57 4.84
N SER A 192 12.00 -12.10 4.12
CA SER A 192 13.35 -11.53 4.07
C SER A 192 13.89 -11.49 2.65
N ASP A 193 14.52 -10.37 2.28
CA ASP A 193 15.26 -10.21 1.02
C ASP A 193 14.43 -10.50 -0.25
N VAL A 194 13.10 -10.34 -0.17
CA VAL A 194 12.20 -10.51 -1.32
C VAL A 194 12.26 -9.27 -2.18
N THR A 195 12.43 -9.47 -3.49
CA THR A 195 12.31 -8.42 -4.49
C THR A 195 10.94 -8.52 -5.16
N LEU A 196 10.17 -7.42 -5.19
CA LEU A 196 8.87 -7.37 -5.83
C LEU A 196 8.83 -6.25 -6.89
N ARG A 197 8.42 -6.58 -8.12
CA ARG A 197 8.40 -5.68 -9.27
C ARG A 197 7.08 -5.78 -10.03
N ASN A 198 6.07 -5.06 -9.57
CA ASN A 198 4.84 -4.84 -10.33
C ASN A 198 4.92 -3.54 -11.14
N HIS A 199 4.07 -3.43 -12.15
CA HIS A 199 3.88 -2.20 -12.89
C HIS A 199 3.28 -1.12 -11.97
N LEU A 200 3.87 0.07 -11.91
CA LEU A 200 3.41 1.18 -11.04
C LEU A 200 1.97 1.63 -11.31
N PHE A 201 1.43 1.32 -12.48
CA PHE A 201 0.02 1.60 -12.84
C PHE A 201 -0.84 0.34 -12.95
N GLY A 202 -0.34 -0.81 -12.47
CA GLY A 202 -1.07 -2.07 -12.43
C GLY A 202 -2.18 -2.02 -11.37
N PRO A 203 -3.40 -2.50 -11.68
CA PRO A 203 -4.56 -2.35 -10.82
C PRO A 203 -4.46 -3.31 -9.62
N ASN A 204 -4.64 -2.77 -8.40
CA ASN A 204 -4.68 -3.56 -7.17
C ASN A 204 -3.44 -4.45 -6.99
N THR A 205 -2.27 -3.97 -7.41
CA THR A 205 -1.02 -4.74 -7.37
C THR A 205 -0.25 -4.45 -6.09
N ASP A 206 -0.94 -4.65 -4.97
CA ASP A 206 -0.42 -4.57 -3.61
C ASP A 206 0.78 -5.52 -3.45
N GLY A 207 1.75 -5.14 -2.63
CA GLY A 207 2.93 -5.95 -2.36
C GLY A 207 2.61 -7.04 -1.34
N PHE A 208 2.68 -6.68 -0.06
CA PHE A 208 2.38 -7.58 1.05
C PHE A 208 1.12 -7.14 1.79
N ASP A 209 0.06 -7.92 1.64
CA ASP A 209 -1.18 -7.81 2.41
C ASP A 209 -1.07 -8.71 3.66
N ILE A 210 -0.79 -8.09 4.80
CA ILE A 210 -0.66 -8.79 6.09
C ILE A 210 -1.99 -8.66 6.84
N ASN A 211 -2.85 -9.67 6.72
CA ASN A 211 -4.21 -9.66 7.22
C ASN A 211 -4.38 -10.56 8.44
N GLY A 212 -4.75 -10.00 9.60
CA GLY A 212 -5.02 -10.75 10.83
C GLY A 212 -3.86 -11.66 11.29
N CYS A 213 -2.62 -11.30 10.97
CA CYS A 213 -1.44 -12.10 11.31
C CYS A 213 -0.87 -11.72 12.67
N ARG A 214 -0.13 -12.64 13.31
CA ARG A 214 0.63 -12.33 14.52
C ARG A 214 2.07 -12.82 14.45
N ASP A 215 2.96 -12.09 15.13
CA ASP A 215 4.39 -12.38 15.18
C ASP A 215 5.02 -12.38 13.78
N VAL A 216 5.00 -11.21 13.13
CA VAL A 216 5.47 -11.04 11.74
C VAL A 216 6.73 -10.18 11.70
N VAL A 217 7.72 -10.63 10.94
CA VAL A 217 8.93 -9.84 10.62
C VAL A 217 9.10 -9.77 9.11
N VAL A 218 9.12 -8.53 8.60
CA VAL A 218 9.49 -8.22 7.21
C VAL A 218 10.81 -7.43 7.22
N SER A 219 11.82 -7.91 6.51
CA SER A 219 13.15 -7.30 6.56
C SER A 219 13.89 -7.32 5.23
N GLY A 220 14.55 -6.21 4.86
CA GLY A 220 15.48 -6.19 3.72
C GLY A 220 14.82 -6.35 2.35
N CYS A 221 13.50 -6.18 2.24
CA CYS A 221 12.77 -6.36 0.99
C CYS A 221 12.82 -5.09 0.12
N ASP A 222 12.79 -5.26 -1.21
CA ASP A 222 12.71 -4.16 -2.17
C ASP A 222 11.45 -4.31 -3.04
N LEU A 223 10.46 -3.43 -2.85
CA LEU A 223 9.14 -3.52 -3.46
C LEU A 223 8.87 -2.36 -4.41
N THR A 224 8.28 -2.66 -5.56
CA THR A 224 7.66 -1.70 -6.48
C THR A 224 6.26 -2.20 -6.79
N CYS A 225 5.25 -1.44 -6.40
CA CYS A 225 3.85 -1.83 -6.42
C CYS A 225 2.99 -0.80 -7.16
N GLY A 226 1.95 -1.22 -7.87
CA GLY A 226 0.97 -0.28 -8.42
C GLY A 226 0.00 0.23 -7.35
N ASP A 227 -0.26 -0.60 -6.34
CA ASP A 227 -1.05 -0.26 -5.16
C ASP A 227 -0.17 -0.27 -3.90
N ASP A 228 -0.72 -0.52 -2.70
CA ASP A 228 0.02 -0.46 -1.44
C ASP A 228 1.24 -1.40 -1.41
N ALA A 229 2.42 -0.91 -1.00
CA ALA A 229 3.61 -1.77 -0.96
C ALA A 229 3.59 -2.75 0.21
N ILE A 230 3.42 -2.26 1.44
CA ILE A 230 3.20 -3.12 2.62
C ILE A 230 2.00 -2.55 3.39
N ILE A 231 0.94 -3.36 3.48
CA ILE A 231 -0.31 -2.96 4.12
C ILE A 231 -0.75 -4.01 5.13
N LEU A 232 -1.11 -3.55 6.33
CA LEU A 232 -1.67 -4.40 7.38
C LEU A 232 -3.17 -4.23 7.40
N LYS A 233 -3.90 -5.35 7.39
CA LYS A 233 -5.36 -5.39 7.40
C LYS A 233 -5.86 -6.27 8.54
N SER A 234 -7.13 -6.12 8.87
CA SER A 234 -7.85 -7.03 9.77
C SER A 234 -9.29 -7.18 9.30
N THR A 235 -9.48 -7.84 8.17
CA THR A 235 -10.80 -8.02 7.53
C THR A 235 -11.79 -8.73 8.45
N ALA A 236 -13.09 -8.52 8.20
CA ALA A 236 -14.16 -9.09 9.02
C ALA A 236 -14.10 -10.62 9.17
N ASP A 237 -13.68 -11.33 8.12
CA ASP A 237 -13.53 -12.79 8.09
C ASP A 237 -12.19 -13.31 8.65
N SER A 238 -11.35 -12.41 9.16
CA SER A 238 -10.06 -12.72 9.78
C SER A 238 -10.10 -12.40 11.28
N ARG A 239 -8.96 -11.98 11.85
CA ARG A 239 -8.79 -11.67 13.28
C ARG A 239 -7.91 -10.44 13.48
N ALA A 240 -7.57 -10.15 14.73
CA ALA A 240 -6.61 -9.09 15.06
C ALA A 240 -5.23 -9.32 14.41
N CYS A 241 -4.59 -8.22 14.01
CA CYS A 241 -3.26 -8.18 13.39
C CYS A 241 -2.27 -7.56 14.40
N GLU A 242 -1.32 -8.32 14.94
CA GLU A 242 -0.54 -7.86 16.10
C GLU A 242 0.91 -8.34 16.18
N ARG A 243 1.79 -7.57 16.82
CA ARG A 243 3.23 -7.85 16.98
C ARG A 243 3.93 -8.00 15.62
N ILE A 244 4.04 -6.88 14.92
CA ILE A 244 4.57 -6.83 13.56
C ILE A 244 5.74 -5.85 13.48
N VAL A 245 6.83 -6.29 12.87
CA VAL A 245 8.00 -5.45 12.58
C VAL A 245 8.28 -5.45 11.08
N VAL A 246 8.41 -4.25 10.51
CA VAL A 246 8.82 -4.03 9.11
C VAL A 246 10.04 -3.12 9.10
N THR A 247 11.19 -3.63 8.63
CA THR A 247 12.45 -2.90 8.77
C THR A 247 13.42 -3.05 7.62
N GLY A 248 14.17 -1.99 7.31
CA GLY A 248 15.22 -2.05 6.30
C GLY A 248 14.72 -2.30 4.88
N CYS A 249 13.45 -1.98 4.58
CA CYS A 249 12.87 -2.19 3.26
C CYS A 249 13.01 -0.94 2.37
N ILE A 250 13.07 -1.16 1.06
CA ILE A 250 13.07 -0.11 0.03
C ILE A 250 11.74 -0.19 -0.74
N LEU A 251 10.96 0.88 -0.76
CA LEU A 251 9.56 0.84 -1.18
C LEU A 251 9.26 1.85 -2.29
N ALA A 252 8.55 1.41 -3.32
CA ALA A 252 7.99 2.25 -4.37
C ALA A 252 6.52 1.90 -4.61
N SER A 253 5.64 2.89 -4.68
CA SER A 253 4.20 2.69 -4.87
C SER A 253 3.53 3.89 -5.55
N ASN A 254 2.46 3.67 -6.32
CA ASN A 254 1.53 4.74 -6.71
C ASN A 254 0.31 4.86 -5.76
N CYS A 255 0.37 4.19 -4.61
CA CYS A 255 -0.56 4.22 -3.49
C CYS A 255 0.24 4.46 -2.18
N ALA A 256 0.09 3.66 -1.13
CA ALA A 256 0.90 3.79 0.10
C ALA A 256 2.20 2.97 0.05
N ALA A 257 3.32 3.53 0.52
CA ALA A 257 4.52 2.74 0.77
C ALA A 257 4.37 1.86 2.02
N LEU A 258 3.95 2.47 3.13
CA LEU A 258 3.64 1.76 4.38
C LEU A 258 2.23 2.12 4.80
N GLY A 259 1.43 1.13 5.20
CA GLY A 259 0.17 1.48 5.81
C GLY A 259 -0.57 0.42 6.62
N LEU A 260 -1.67 0.90 7.21
CA LEU A 260 -2.65 0.12 7.95
C LEU A 260 -4.03 0.41 7.35
N GLY A 261 -4.83 -0.64 7.11
CA GLY A 261 -6.19 -0.58 6.62
C GLY A 261 -6.34 -0.71 5.10
N ALA A 262 -7.42 -0.24 4.49
CA ALA A 262 -8.56 0.39 5.17
C ALA A 262 -9.45 -0.62 5.92
N GLU A 263 -9.36 -1.90 5.56
CA GLU A 263 -10.04 -3.02 6.22
C GLU A 263 -9.49 -3.22 7.65
N THR A 264 -10.31 -2.82 8.63
CA THR A 264 -9.97 -2.60 10.04
C THR A 264 -11.09 -3.11 10.94
N ALA A 265 -11.72 -4.24 10.59
CA ALA A 265 -12.83 -4.82 11.35
C ALA A 265 -12.41 -5.29 12.75
N HIS A 266 -11.14 -5.67 12.94
CA HIS A 266 -10.57 -6.06 14.23
C HIS A 266 -9.45 -5.11 14.67
N ALA A 267 -8.72 -5.48 15.72
CA ALA A 267 -7.58 -4.68 16.19
C ALA A 267 -6.36 -4.84 15.25
N ILE A 268 -5.67 -3.75 14.97
CA ILE A 268 -4.30 -3.73 14.47
C ILE A 268 -3.43 -3.04 15.53
N ARG A 269 -2.50 -3.78 16.15
CA ARG A 269 -1.74 -3.25 17.30
C ARG A 269 -0.33 -3.77 17.44
N ASP A 270 0.48 -3.03 18.19
CA ASP A 270 1.87 -3.39 18.49
C ASP A 270 2.68 -3.57 17.20
N VAL A 271 2.71 -2.52 16.38
CA VAL A 271 3.35 -2.51 15.07
C VAL A 271 4.51 -1.52 15.06
N VAL A 272 5.64 -1.94 14.51
CA VAL A 272 6.83 -1.11 14.30
C VAL A 272 7.24 -1.11 12.83
N PHE A 273 7.26 0.07 12.23
CA PHE A 273 7.96 0.32 10.97
C PHE A 273 9.25 1.08 11.27
N SER A 274 10.42 0.51 10.98
CA SER A 274 11.70 1.12 11.37
C SER A 274 12.77 1.07 10.28
N GLY A 275 13.42 2.19 9.97
CA GLY A 275 14.59 2.19 9.09
C GLY A 275 14.27 1.86 7.64
N ASN A 276 13.13 2.33 7.12
CA ASN A 276 12.69 2.06 5.75
C ASN A 276 13.01 3.24 4.81
N VAL A 277 13.19 2.95 3.53
CA VAL A 277 13.46 3.94 2.47
C VAL A 277 12.30 3.96 1.47
N ILE A 278 11.77 5.14 1.18
CA ILE A 278 10.73 5.32 0.16
C ILE A 278 11.38 5.91 -1.11
N ARG A 279 11.43 5.14 -2.20
CA ARG A 279 11.88 5.64 -3.50
C ARG A 279 10.86 6.59 -4.11
N GLN A 280 9.59 6.20 -4.06
CA GLN A 280 8.45 6.97 -4.56
C GLN A 280 7.17 6.43 -3.89
N ALA A 281 6.26 7.31 -3.47
CA ALA A 281 4.94 6.90 -3.00
C ALA A 281 3.90 7.99 -3.28
N LEU A 282 2.64 7.63 -3.54
CA LEU A 282 1.57 8.62 -3.44
C LEU A 282 1.38 9.01 -1.97
N ARG A 283 1.39 8.04 -1.07
CA ARG A 283 1.35 8.23 0.38
C ARG A 283 2.56 7.58 1.02
N GLY A 284 3.41 8.38 1.68
CA GLY A 284 4.58 7.82 2.36
C GLY A 284 4.16 6.86 3.47
N VAL A 285 3.25 7.34 4.33
CA VAL A 285 2.57 6.55 5.37
C VAL A 285 1.07 6.75 5.24
N GLN A 286 0.30 5.66 5.35
CA GLN A 286 -1.16 5.68 5.43
C GLN A 286 -1.66 4.90 6.64
N ILE A 287 -2.59 5.49 7.41
CA ILE A 287 -3.43 4.76 8.36
C ILE A 287 -4.87 5.14 8.02
N GLU A 288 -5.63 4.20 7.50
CA GLU A 288 -7.01 4.44 7.08
C GLU A 288 -7.96 3.48 7.80
N MET A 289 -9.06 4.01 8.33
CA MET A 289 -10.09 3.23 9.01
C MET A 289 -11.44 3.46 8.36
N TRP A 290 -12.01 2.38 7.80
CA TRP A 290 -13.39 2.34 7.29
C TRP A 290 -14.34 1.59 8.23
N GLU A 291 -13.82 0.95 9.28
CA GLU A 291 -14.58 0.02 10.12
C GLU A 291 -14.43 0.34 11.62
N ALA A 292 -15.18 -0.36 12.46
CA ALA A 292 -15.29 -0.10 13.90
C ALA A 292 -14.14 -0.64 14.77
N GLY A 293 -13.08 -1.19 14.16
CA GLY A 293 -11.97 -1.78 14.90
C GLY A 293 -11.09 -0.76 15.60
N ILE A 294 -9.91 -1.22 16.01
CA ILE A 294 -8.98 -0.44 16.83
C ILE A 294 -7.60 -0.44 16.17
N ILE A 295 -7.00 0.73 16.01
CA ILE A 295 -5.58 0.86 15.68
C ILE A 295 -4.87 1.48 16.88
N GLU A 296 -3.94 0.74 17.49
CA GLU A 296 -3.22 1.23 18.67
C GLU A 296 -1.77 0.75 18.79
N ASN A 297 -0.94 1.50 19.52
CA ASN A 297 0.47 1.17 19.77
C ASN A 297 1.28 1.00 18.47
N ILE A 298 1.25 2.03 17.63
CA ILE A 298 1.97 2.04 16.35
C ILE A 298 3.19 2.94 16.46
N THR A 299 4.36 2.43 16.06
CA THR A 299 5.60 3.21 15.98
C THR A 299 6.12 3.19 14.55
N ILE A 300 6.38 4.38 14.00
CA ILE A 300 7.01 4.58 12.69
C ILE A 300 8.24 5.45 12.92
N THR A 301 9.44 4.94 12.65
CA THR A 301 10.68 5.67 12.93
C THR A 301 11.77 5.45 11.89
N GLY A 302 12.64 6.43 11.68
CA GLY A 302 13.78 6.29 10.78
C GLY A 302 13.36 6.10 9.32
N LEU A 303 12.41 6.91 8.85
CA LEU A 303 11.90 6.87 7.48
C LEU A 303 12.62 7.93 6.63
N THR A 304 13.16 7.55 5.48
CA THR A 304 13.77 8.51 4.55
C THR A 304 13.27 8.30 3.12
N GLY A 305 13.25 9.36 2.30
CA GLY A 305 13.02 9.22 0.86
C GLY A 305 11.99 10.19 0.31
N SER A 306 11.24 9.77 -0.71
CA SER A 306 10.34 10.63 -1.47
C SER A 306 8.92 10.06 -1.58
N SER A 307 7.92 10.86 -1.23
CA SER A 307 6.51 10.59 -1.53
C SER A 307 6.05 11.38 -2.78
N THR A 308 6.93 11.52 -3.78
CA THR A 308 6.62 12.19 -5.05
C THR A 308 6.29 11.18 -6.14
N ALA A 309 5.06 10.69 -6.17
CA ALA A 309 4.58 9.86 -7.27
C ALA A 309 4.09 10.71 -8.47
N ASP A 310 4.09 10.13 -9.67
CA ASP A 310 3.51 10.74 -10.87
C ASP A 310 1.97 10.66 -10.87
N VAL A 311 1.38 10.77 -9.69
CA VAL A 311 -0.04 10.84 -9.43
C VAL A 311 -0.34 11.97 -8.42
N PRO A 312 -1.44 12.72 -8.62
CA PRO A 312 -1.88 13.80 -7.73
C PRO A 312 -2.44 13.30 -6.40
N LEU A 313 -2.71 14.20 -5.45
CA LEU A 313 -3.17 13.91 -4.06
C LEU A 313 -2.11 13.29 -3.14
N GLN A 314 -0.84 13.60 -3.38
CA GLN A 314 0.27 13.09 -2.57
C GLN A 314 0.12 13.44 -1.10
N ARG A 315 0.53 12.54 -0.19
CA ARG A 315 0.66 12.82 1.25
C ARG A 315 1.98 12.29 1.76
N ALA A 316 2.68 13.06 2.57
CA ALA A 316 3.84 12.54 3.28
C ALA A 316 3.38 11.48 4.30
N ILE A 317 2.40 11.85 5.14
CA ILE A 317 1.81 11.01 6.18
C ILE A 317 0.30 11.31 6.21
N SER A 318 -0.53 10.27 6.21
CA SER A 318 -2.00 10.41 6.22
C SER A 318 -2.63 9.47 7.24
N LEU A 319 -3.40 10.02 8.18
CA LEU A 319 -4.20 9.28 9.16
C LEU A 319 -5.67 9.69 8.97
N ASN A 320 -6.58 8.73 8.82
CA ASN A 320 -7.98 9.01 8.53
C ASN A 320 -8.93 8.01 9.21
N ILE A 321 -9.89 8.52 9.99
CA ILE A 321 -11.09 7.78 10.41
C ILE A 321 -12.29 8.42 9.72
N GLN A 322 -13.03 7.66 8.93
CA GLN A 322 -14.15 8.20 8.16
C GLN A 322 -15.34 7.26 8.07
N HIS A 323 -16.52 7.84 7.79
CA HIS A 323 -17.66 7.05 7.37
C HIS A 323 -17.39 6.46 5.98
N HIS A 324 -17.63 5.15 5.83
CA HIS A 324 -17.51 4.47 4.56
C HIS A 324 -18.81 3.74 4.21
N THR A 325 -19.14 3.70 2.91
CA THR A 325 -20.39 3.09 2.42
C THR A 325 -20.43 1.57 2.54
N ARG A 326 -19.29 0.93 2.80
CA ARG A 326 -19.18 -0.54 3.00
C ARG A 326 -19.63 -0.97 4.41
N THR A 327 -19.71 -0.06 5.37
CA THR A 327 -19.74 -0.39 6.81
C THR A 327 -20.85 0.33 7.58
N ASP A 328 -21.95 0.69 6.90
CA ASP A 328 -23.06 1.49 7.48
C ASP A 328 -22.59 2.76 8.21
N GLY A 329 -21.42 3.30 7.83
CA GLY A 329 -20.83 4.47 8.47
C GLY A 329 -20.19 4.21 9.85
N ALA A 330 -19.85 2.96 10.18
CA ALA A 330 -19.13 2.64 11.41
C ALA A 330 -17.81 3.43 11.54
N LEU A 331 -17.45 3.80 12.76
CA LEU A 331 -16.22 4.53 13.07
C LEU A 331 -15.38 3.75 14.07
N GLY A 332 -14.09 3.60 13.77
CA GLY A 332 -13.13 2.93 14.64
C GLY A 332 -12.44 3.85 15.63
N LYS A 333 -11.49 3.29 16.38
CA LYS A 333 -10.68 4.01 17.37
C LYS A 333 -9.22 3.98 16.99
N MET A 334 -8.57 5.14 16.98
CA MET A 334 -7.13 5.27 16.70
C MET A 334 -6.44 5.95 17.87
N ARG A 335 -5.44 5.30 18.46
CA ARG A 335 -4.69 5.89 19.57
C ARG A 335 -3.24 5.45 19.69
N GLY A 336 -2.39 6.28 20.30
CA GLY A 336 -1.02 5.88 20.63
C GLY A 336 -0.17 5.65 19.39
N ILE A 337 -0.21 6.61 18.47
CA ILE A 337 0.55 6.59 17.22
C ILE A 337 1.77 7.48 17.38
N ARG A 338 2.97 6.92 17.18
CA ARG A 338 4.24 7.66 17.25
C ARG A 338 4.93 7.62 15.91
N ILE A 339 5.21 8.79 15.34
CA ILE A 339 5.97 8.93 14.10
C ILE A 339 7.17 9.82 14.39
N SER A 340 8.39 9.30 14.23
CA SER A 340 9.61 10.05 14.54
C SER A 340 10.75 9.87 13.55
N ASP A 341 11.70 10.80 13.57
CA ASP A 341 12.99 10.66 12.87
C ASP A 341 12.81 10.41 11.36
N CYS A 342 11.93 11.19 10.74
CA CYS A 342 11.56 11.05 9.33
C CYS A 342 12.14 12.20 8.51
N THR A 343 12.75 11.91 7.35
CA THR A 343 13.13 12.94 6.35
C THR A 343 12.51 12.60 5.01
N LEU A 344 11.49 13.37 4.60
CA LEU A 344 10.72 13.08 3.39
C LEU A 344 10.73 14.27 2.43
N THR A 345 11.00 13.99 1.16
CA THR A 345 10.66 14.89 0.06
C THR A 345 9.23 14.62 -0.37
N SER A 346 8.37 15.64 -0.37
CA SER A 346 6.94 15.47 -0.66
C SER A 346 6.35 16.72 -1.29
N ARG A 347 5.40 16.57 -2.22
CA ARG A 347 4.51 17.68 -2.60
C ARG A 347 3.23 17.72 -1.75
N GLY A 348 3.08 16.72 -0.88
CA GLY A 348 1.93 16.46 -0.03
C GLY A 348 2.18 16.78 1.44
N ARG A 349 1.11 16.86 2.22
CA ARG A 349 1.12 17.31 3.63
C ARG A 349 1.16 16.12 4.59
N ILE A 350 1.39 16.41 5.88
CA ILE A 350 0.91 15.56 6.97
C ILE A 350 -0.57 15.92 7.21
N ILE A 351 -1.45 14.92 7.17
CA ILE A 351 -2.87 15.11 7.43
C ILE A 351 -3.38 14.03 8.39
N ALA A 352 -4.07 14.45 9.45
CA ALA A 352 -4.69 13.58 10.44
C ALA A 352 -6.14 14.04 10.67
N THR A 353 -7.11 13.19 10.35
CA THR A 353 -8.53 13.58 10.43
C THR A 353 -9.38 12.45 10.99
N ALA A 354 -10.28 12.79 11.90
CA ALA A 354 -11.35 11.89 12.32
C ALA A 354 -12.73 12.53 12.11
N ALA A 355 -13.64 11.75 11.51
CA ALA A 355 -15.05 12.10 11.39
C ALA A 355 -15.70 12.40 12.73
N ASP A 356 -16.80 13.14 12.69
CA ASP A 356 -17.60 13.47 13.85
C ASP A 356 -18.08 12.20 14.55
N GLY A 357 -17.83 12.08 15.86
CA GLY A 357 -18.10 10.88 16.66
C GLY A 357 -16.92 9.94 16.84
N ALA A 358 -15.79 10.17 16.17
CA ALA A 358 -14.50 9.53 16.44
C ALA A 358 -13.45 10.56 16.88
N ALA A 359 -12.24 10.11 17.21
CA ALA A 359 -11.08 10.97 17.40
C ALA A 359 -9.79 10.19 17.15
N ILE A 360 -8.73 10.90 16.79
CA ILE A 360 -7.35 10.38 16.84
C ILE A 360 -6.75 10.83 18.18
N GLU A 361 -6.35 9.88 19.01
CA GLU A 361 -5.84 10.18 20.36
C GLU A 361 -4.35 9.85 20.50
N ASP A 362 -3.61 10.63 21.29
CA ASP A 362 -2.20 10.33 21.61
C ASP A 362 -1.32 10.17 20.35
N LEU A 363 -1.49 11.09 19.39
CA LEU A 363 -0.64 11.20 18.20
C LEU A 363 0.61 12.02 18.52
N SER A 364 1.79 11.43 18.33
CA SER A 364 3.09 12.10 18.50
C SER A 364 3.84 12.16 17.18
N LEU A 365 4.25 13.36 16.79
CA LEU A 365 5.09 13.66 15.63
C LEU A 365 6.39 14.30 16.13
N ALA A 366 7.55 13.68 15.92
CA ALA A 366 8.82 14.13 16.50
C ALA A 366 10.00 14.07 15.51
N GLY A 367 10.80 15.13 15.38
CA GLY A 367 12.02 15.09 14.55
C GLY A 367 11.73 14.78 13.07
N ILE A 368 10.68 15.38 12.51
CA ILE A 368 10.26 15.17 11.12
C ILE A 368 10.73 16.34 10.26
N ARG A 369 11.50 16.06 9.21
CA ARG A 369 11.85 17.03 8.17
C ARG A 369 11.07 16.76 6.89
N LEU A 370 10.27 17.73 6.45
CA LEU A 370 9.59 17.70 5.16
C LEU A 370 10.26 18.68 4.19
N ASN A 371 10.76 18.18 3.07
CA ASN A 371 11.30 19.01 1.99
C ASN A 371 10.26 19.08 0.87
N PHE A 372 9.75 20.28 0.61
CA PHE A 372 8.77 20.52 -0.44
C PHE A 372 9.47 21.06 -1.70
N PRO A 373 9.61 20.26 -2.77
CA PRO A 373 10.11 20.77 -4.05
C PRO A 373 9.04 21.60 -4.79
N ALA A 374 7.77 21.36 -4.45
CA ALA A 374 6.59 22.15 -4.81
C ALA A 374 5.49 21.79 -3.81
N VAL A 375 4.44 22.61 -3.73
CA VAL A 375 3.30 22.32 -2.86
C VAL A 375 2.06 22.12 -3.71
N GLU A 376 1.32 21.04 -3.45
CA GLU A 376 -0.01 20.85 -4.02
C GLU A 376 -0.97 21.95 -3.52
N ASP A 377 -1.75 22.58 -4.41
CA ASP A 377 -2.90 23.40 -3.98
C ASP A 377 -4.13 22.51 -3.78
N PRO A 378 -4.47 22.16 -2.53
CA PRO A 378 -5.54 21.22 -2.27
C PRO A 378 -6.93 21.79 -2.60
N ALA A 379 -7.10 23.11 -2.67
CA ALA A 379 -8.39 23.71 -3.06
C ALA A 379 -8.77 23.35 -4.50
N VAL A 380 -7.78 23.10 -5.35
CA VAL A 380 -8.00 22.75 -6.77
C VAL A 380 -7.99 21.24 -6.97
N SER A 381 -7.01 20.52 -6.41
CA SER A 381 -6.86 19.09 -6.66
C SER A 381 -8.02 18.26 -6.10
N VAL A 382 -8.48 18.61 -4.90
CA VAL A 382 -9.57 17.92 -4.19
C VAL A 382 -10.91 18.04 -4.90
N LEU A 383 -11.20 19.20 -5.51
CA LEU A 383 -12.47 19.40 -6.24
C LEU A 383 -12.53 18.57 -7.52
N ARG A 384 -11.39 18.37 -8.18
CA ARG A 384 -11.29 17.63 -9.44
C ARG A 384 -11.21 16.12 -9.24
N GLN A 385 -10.78 15.66 -8.08
CA GLN A 385 -10.52 14.26 -7.82
C GLN A 385 -11.27 13.80 -6.57
N LYS A 386 -12.28 12.95 -6.76
CA LYS A 386 -12.99 12.27 -5.67
C LYS A 386 -12.34 10.90 -5.47
N SER A 387 -11.93 10.60 -4.25
CA SER A 387 -11.39 9.30 -3.85
C SER A 387 -11.99 8.94 -2.50
N SER A 388 -12.34 7.66 -2.31
CA SER A 388 -12.71 7.13 -1.01
C SER A 388 -11.53 7.18 -0.04
N GLN A 389 -10.29 7.16 -0.52
CA GLN A 389 -9.07 7.20 0.29
C GLN A 389 -8.63 8.63 0.68
N MET A 390 -9.59 9.55 0.77
CA MET A 390 -9.41 10.91 1.26
C MET A 390 -10.37 11.14 2.42
N ALA A 391 -10.04 12.06 3.32
CA ALA A 391 -10.84 12.48 4.46
C ALA A 391 -12.20 13.12 4.09
N ASN A 392 -13.12 12.33 3.53
CA ASN A 392 -14.38 12.83 2.96
C ASN A 392 -15.31 13.39 4.03
N SER A 393 -15.17 12.94 5.28
CA SER A 393 -15.88 13.44 6.45
C SER A 393 -15.33 14.79 6.99
N SER A 394 -14.19 15.26 6.48
CA SER A 394 -13.58 16.55 6.87
C SER A 394 -13.25 17.41 5.63
N PRO A 395 -14.25 17.94 4.90
CA PRO A 395 -14.03 18.69 3.67
C PRO A 395 -13.13 19.93 3.83
N GLU A 396 -13.16 20.59 4.99
CA GLU A 396 -12.32 21.75 5.28
C GLU A 396 -10.85 21.35 5.45
N ALA A 397 -10.59 20.22 6.12
CA ALA A 397 -9.23 19.68 6.26
C ALA A 397 -8.64 19.28 4.90
N ARG A 398 -9.48 18.75 3.99
CA ARG A 398 -9.05 18.38 2.64
C ARG A 398 -8.42 19.57 1.91
N VAL A 399 -9.04 20.75 2.00
CA VAL A 399 -8.59 21.99 1.31
C VAL A 399 -7.70 22.90 2.16
N ALA A 400 -7.47 22.58 3.43
CA ALA A 400 -6.67 23.40 4.34
C ALA A 400 -5.20 23.50 3.89
N ARG A 401 -4.69 24.71 3.70
CA ARG A 401 -3.30 24.91 3.28
C ARG A 401 -2.37 24.88 4.49
N GLY A 402 -1.83 23.73 4.86
CA GLY A 402 -0.81 23.65 5.92
C GLY A 402 0.10 22.43 5.78
N ALA A 403 1.36 22.53 6.20
CA ALA A 403 2.25 21.36 6.19
C ALA A 403 1.76 20.26 7.13
N LEU A 404 1.17 20.65 8.26
CA LEU A 404 0.39 19.82 9.17
C LEU A 404 -1.09 20.23 9.14
N VAL A 405 -1.98 19.27 8.95
CA VAL A 405 -3.43 19.46 9.03
C VAL A 405 -3.97 18.44 10.03
N ALA A 406 -4.61 18.91 11.10
CA ALA A 406 -5.24 18.07 12.10
C ALA A 406 -6.71 18.47 12.29
N ASP A 407 -7.62 17.51 12.22
CA ASP A 407 -9.02 17.67 12.58
C ASP A 407 -9.40 16.57 13.57
N ASN A 408 -9.92 16.97 14.73
CA ASN A 408 -10.42 16.05 15.75
C ASN A 408 -9.32 15.12 16.31
N CYS A 409 -8.18 15.73 16.66
CA CYS A 409 -7.01 15.08 17.24
C CYS A 409 -6.80 15.54 18.69
N HIS A 410 -6.77 14.61 19.65
CA HIS A 410 -6.64 14.90 21.08
C HIS A 410 -5.31 14.42 21.62
N ARG A 411 -4.70 15.22 22.52
CA ARG A 411 -3.36 14.96 23.06
C ARG A 411 -2.31 14.85 21.94
N LEU A 412 -2.44 15.70 20.92
CA LEU A 412 -1.48 15.83 19.82
C LEU A 412 -0.17 16.41 20.34
N VAL A 413 0.95 15.72 20.10
CA VAL A 413 2.29 16.22 20.44
C VAL A 413 3.09 16.40 19.16
N VAL A 414 3.55 17.61 18.89
CA VAL A 414 4.40 17.91 17.74
C VAL A 414 5.70 18.54 18.22
N ARG A 415 6.83 17.88 17.97
CA ARG A 415 8.16 18.32 18.40
C ARG A 415 9.15 18.28 17.25
N ASP A 416 9.97 19.31 17.10
CA ASP A 416 11.07 19.33 16.11
C ASP A 416 10.62 18.96 14.67
N VAL A 417 9.42 19.38 14.29
CA VAL A 417 8.94 19.24 12.91
C VAL A 417 9.41 20.45 12.10
N VAL A 418 10.17 20.19 11.04
CA VAL A 418 10.80 21.19 10.19
C VAL A 418 10.26 21.05 8.77
N THR A 419 9.87 22.18 8.18
CA THR A 419 9.42 22.23 6.79
C THR A 419 10.36 23.11 5.98
N VAL A 420 10.86 22.58 4.87
CA VAL A 420 11.63 23.34 3.88
C VAL A 420 10.74 23.60 2.69
N TRP A 421 10.37 24.86 2.47
CA TRP A 421 9.48 25.26 1.39
C TRP A 421 10.26 25.51 0.09
N PRO A 422 9.59 25.47 -1.09
CA PRO A 422 10.22 25.87 -2.33
C PRO A 422 10.62 27.35 -2.29
N THR A 423 11.80 27.69 -2.82
CA THR A 423 12.19 29.08 -3.07
C THR A 423 11.39 29.64 -4.26
N ALA A 424 10.92 30.89 -4.20
CA ALA A 424 10.16 31.50 -5.31
C ALA A 424 10.87 31.34 -6.67
N GLY A 425 10.12 30.91 -7.68
CA GLY A 425 10.62 30.61 -9.03
C GLY A 425 11.18 29.20 -9.22
N ALA A 426 11.46 28.45 -8.15
CA ALA A 426 11.89 27.05 -8.23
C ALA A 426 10.67 26.12 -8.16
N GLY A 427 10.08 25.77 -9.32
CA GLY A 427 9.06 24.72 -9.42
C GLY A 427 7.90 24.98 -10.39
N ALA A 428 7.70 26.22 -10.84
CA ALA A 428 6.58 26.60 -11.70
C ALA A 428 6.67 26.03 -13.14
N ALA A 429 7.89 25.87 -13.68
CA ALA A 429 8.10 25.42 -15.07
C ALA A 429 8.18 23.89 -15.24
N ALA A 430 8.67 23.15 -14.24
CA ALA A 430 8.87 21.70 -14.36
C ALA A 430 7.67 20.85 -13.90
N ASN A 431 6.75 21.40 -13.10
CA ASN A 431 5.60 20.64 -12.57
C ASN A 431 4.30 20.82 -13.37
N THR A 432 4.19 21.84 -14.21
CA THR A 432 2.94 22.19 -14.93
C THR A 432 2.60 21.21 -16.05
N GLU A 433 3.57 20.49 -16.63
CA GLU A 433 3.31 19.48 -17.68
C GLU A 433 2.68 18.17 -17.16
N LEU A 434 2.92 17.79 -15.90
CA LEU A 434 2.37 16.55 -15.29
C LEU A 434 1.29 16.81 -14.24
N ASN A 435 1.34 17.95 -13.53
CA ASN A 435 0.37 18.32 -12.51
C ASN A 435 0.16 19.84 -12.44
N GLN A 436 -0.79 20.35 -13.21
CA GLN A 436 -1.12 21.79 -13.35
C GLN A 436 -1.65 22.49 -12.06
N PHE A 437 -1.64 21.82 -10.89
CA PHE A 437 -2.30 22.26 -9.66
C PHE A 437 -1.33 22.72 -8.56
N HIS A 438 -0.11 23.11 -8.92
CA HIS A 438 0.88 23.66 -7.99
C HIS A 438 0.81 25.19 -7.98
N ALA A 439 0.84 25.79 -6.79
CA ALA A 439 0.77 27.24 -6.60
C ALA A 439 1.91 27.73 -5.71
N ASP A 440 2.34 28.97 -5.94
CA ASP A 440 3.31 29.69 -5.10
C ASP A 440 2.64 30.41 -3.89
N ALA A 441 1.43 30.00 -3.51
CA ALA A 441 0.64 30.70 -2.49
C ALA A 441 1.16 30.40 -1.06
N PRO A 442 1.02 31.35 -0.11
CA PRO A 442 1.43 31.13 1.27
C PRO A 442 0.66 29.95 1.91
N HIS A 443 1.42 29.00 2.48
CA HIS A 443 0.89 27.89 3.27
C HIS A 443 0.99 28.20 4.77
N HIS A 444 0.04 27.70 5.57
CA HIS A 444 0.17 27.72 7.03
C HIS A 444 1.23 26.72 7.50
N ALA A 445 1.81 27.00 8.66
CA ALA A 445 2.62 26.04 9.39
C ALA A 445 1.79 24.79 9.73
N ALA A 446 0.68 25.03 10.43
CA ALA A 446 -0.31 24.03 10.80
C ALA A 446 -1.72 24.61 10.71
N TRP A 447 -2.68 23.75 10.35
CA TRP A 447 -4.11 24.01 10.45
C TRP A 447 -4.72 22.98 11.41
N LEU A 448 -5.38 23.46 12.46
CA LEU A 448 -5.88 22.64 13.56
C LEU A 448 -7.35 22.97 13.79
N ARG A 449 -8.19 21.93 13.77
CA ARG A 449 -9.62 22.02 14.09
C ARG A 449 -10.00 20.98 15.12
N ARG A 450 -10.82 21.37 16.11
CA ARG A 450 -11.33 20.45 17.16
C ARG A 450 -10.23 19.62 17.82
N SER A 451 -9.04 20.21 17.99
CA SER A 451 -7.86 19.49 18.44
C SER A 451 -7.30 20.09 19.71
N ASP A 452 -6.57 19.30 20.50
CA ASP A 452 -5.83 19.76 21.68
C ASP A 452 -4.48 19.06 21.80
N GLY A 453 -3.57 19.68 22.55
CA GLY A 453 -2.23 19.15 22.77
C GLY A 453 -1.17 20.23 22.79
N LEU A 454 0.04 19.85 22.37
CA LEU A 454 1.25 20.65 22.47
C LEU A 454 2.00 20.68 21.13
N ILE A 455 2.35 21.87 20.67
CA ILE A 455 3.28 22.08 19.57
C ILE A 455 4.50 22.81 20.12
N ASP A 456 5.62 22.09 20.16
CA ASP A 456 6.96 22.59 20.48
C ASP A 456 7.83 22.46 19.22
N ALA A 457 7.50 23.27 18.23
CA ALA A 457 8.11 23.21 16.91
C ALA A 457 8.27 24.64 16.38
N PRO A 458 9.24 25.42 16.89
CA PRO A 458 9.52 26.78 16.40
C PRO A 458 9.82 26.82 14.90
N TYR A 459 10.20 25.68 14.31
CA TYR A 459 10.51 25.50 12.89
C TYR A 459 9.31 25.16 12.00
N LEU A 460 8.16 24.77 12.56
CA LEU A 460 6.91 24.78 11.79
C LEU A 460 6.56 26.23 11.40
N THR A 461 6.96 27.21 12.22
CA THR A 461 6.67 28.63 12.00
C THR A 461 7.72 29.39 11.19
N ALA A 462 8.93 28.87 10.96
CA ALA A 462 10.00 29.62 10.30
C ALA A 462 11.05 28.76 9.60
N PHE A 463 11.18 28.90 8.27
CA PHE A 463 12.48 29.08 7.61
C PHE A 463 12.36 29.59 6.14
N ASP A 464 12.54 30.91 5.94
CA ASP A 464 13.24 31.53 4.79
C ASP A 464 13.47 33.04 5.11
N PRO A 465 14.72 33.55 5.15
CA PRO A 465 15.01 34.98 5.29
C PRO A 465 14.41 35.88 4.19
N ALA A 466 13.96 35.33 3.06
CA ALA A 466 13.49 36.08 1.89
C ALA A 466 11.96 36.09 1.67
N HIS A 467 11.16 35.30 2.41
CA HIS A 467 9.71 35.16 2.16
C HIS A 467 8.86 35.30 3.43
N SER A 468 8.06 36.37 3.52
CA SER A 468 7.08 36.62 4.58
C SER A 468 5.72 35.92 4.35
N GLY A 469 5.74 34.64 3.94
CA GLY A 469 4.53 33.89 3.55
C GLY A 469 3.93 33.00 4.65
N ILE A 470 4.69 32.62 5.67
CA ILE A 470 4.23 31.66 6.70
C ILE A 470 3.75 32.45 7.89
N THR A 471 2.44 32.68 8.00
CA THR A 471 1.97 33.66 8.98
C THR A 471 1.58 33.06 10.33
N ARG A 472 0.93 31.88 10.44
CA ARG A 472 0.31 31.44 11.71
C ARG A 472 0.06 29.92 11.78
N ILE A 473 0.00 29.40 13.00
CA ILE A 473 -0.78 28.18 13.32
C ILE A 473 -2.24 28.61 13.39
N ALA A 474 -3.09 28.06 12.52
CA ALA A 474 -4.53 28.34 12.51
C ALA A 474 -5.26 27.37 13.44
N GLN A 475 -5.99 27.89 14.42
CA GLN A 475 -6.77 27.09 15.37
C GLN A 475 -8.26 27.43 15.26
N GLN A 476 -9.10 26.41 15.09
CA GLN A 476 -10.56 26.53 15.12
C GLN A 476 -11.12 25.53 16.14
N ALA A 477 -11.85 26.02 17.15
CA ALA A 477 -12.38 25.18 18.23
C ALA A 477 -11.32 24.24 18.83
N SER A 478 -10.08 24.71 18.93
CA SER A 478 -8.92 23.93 19.38
C SER A 478 -8.28 24.54 20.62
N ARG A 479 -7.60 23.73 21.41
CA ARG A 479 -6.87 24.10 22.64
C ARG A 479 -5.43 23.59 22.57
N VAL A 480 -4.70 24.00 21.54
CA VAL A 480 -3.31 23.57 21.33
C VAL A 480 -2.37 24.65 21.84
N GLU A 481 -1.53 24.27 22.82
CA GLU A 481 -0.47 25.13 23.34
C GLU A 481 0.69 25.17 22.33
N VAL A 482 1.18 26.36 22.03
CA VAL A 482 2.33 26.57 21.14
C VAL A 482 3.46 27.15 21.98
N LEU A 483 4.48 26.33 22.24
CA LEU A 483 5.69 26.79 22.91
C LEU A 483 6.52 27.62 21.92
N ARG A 484 7.05 28.75 22.39
CA ARG A 484 7.81 29.72 21.59
C ARG A 484 9.30 29.60 21.84
#